data_AF-A0A9D2QIQ0-F1
#
_entry.id   AF-A0A9D2QIQ0-F1
#
_cell.length_a   1.000
_cell.length_b   1.000
_cell.length_c   1.000
_cell.angle_alpha   90.00
_cell.angle_beta   90.00
_cell.angle_gamma   90.00
#
_symmetry.space_group_name_H-M   'P 1'
#
loop_
_entity.id
_entity.type
_entity.pdbx_description
1 polymer ?
#
loop_
_entity_poly.entity_id
_entity_poly.type
_entity_poly.pdbx_seq_one_letter_code
_entity_poly.pdbx_strand_id
1 'polypeptide(L)'
;MTDQEKQLSNEERKRKIRERYKGVDRDALELIPAREIVSFNEDTSFKRVAAYCRVSTDDPNQTSSYELQKNHYEEYIKEHPGWELVGIYADEGISGTSLAHREEFNRMLEDCYAGKIDLIVTKSISRFARNTVDAISTVRKLAQRSNPVGVLFETENLYTLNQTSEMILTVLSAAAQEESHTKSEIMNISIEHRFSRGIFLTPELLGFDKDEDGNLVINGEEAETVKVIFYLYLNGFSCNDIAGLLTEYGRKTKLGNTKWTAGSIRSVLQNERHCGDVLARKTWTPSFLDHKSRKNNNDRNQYRLRDHHEAIVSRDVFRAASRLQAFRWYCAKNRPLPVLSVVDDGILKGYVPIDKDWTGFSPEEYRTASESCMGTKAEIAQEAADAVRLDLSGYEIVRAQFFSTIQNPALTISNGKMRFNTA
;
A
#
# COMPACT_ATOMS: atom_id res chain seq x y z
N MET A 1 43.66 -5.78 -44.25
CA MET A 1 42.98 -4.70 -44.99
C MET A 1 43.58 -3.37 -44.57
N THR A 2 44.27 -2.72 -45.50
CA THR A 2 44.88 -1.39 -45.31
C THR A 2 43.79 -0.30 -45.26
N ASP A 3 44.06 0.83 -44.62
CA ASP A 3 43.06 1.92 -44.46
C ASP A 3 42.55 2.49 -45.79
N GLN A 4 43.33 2.37 -46.87
CA GLN A 4 42.92 2.73 -48.23
C GLN A 4 41.84 1.79 -48.80
N GLU A 5 41.91 0.49 -48.53
CA GLU A 5 40.89 -0.48 -48.97
C GLU A 5 39.55 -0.25 -48.25
N LYS A 6 39.60 0.17 -46.98
CA LYS A 6 38.40 0.57 -46.22
C LYS A 6 37.79 1.88 -46.74
N GLN A 7 38.62 2.85 -47.14
CA GLN A 7 38.14 4.11 -47.72
C GLN A 7 37.48 3.90 -49.08
N LEU A 8 38.10 3.14 -49.98
CA LEU A 8 37.53 2.78 -51.28
C LEU A 8 36.21 2.01 -51.14
N SER A 9 36.14 1.04 -50.22
CA SER A 9 34.90 0.30 -49.92
C SER A 9 33.79 1.19 -49.35
N ASN A 10 34.14 2.19 -48.54
CA ASN A 10 33.18 3.17 -48.02
C ASN A 10 32.70 4.17 -49.09
N GLU A 11 33.56 4.59 -50.01
CA GLU A 11 33.15 5.44 -51.13
C GLU A 11 32.24 4.70 -52.11
N GLU A 12 32.51 3.43 -52.39
CA GLU A 12 31.61 2.58 -53.18
C GLU A 12 30.27 2.37 -52.49
N ARG A 13 30.25 2.15 -51.16
CA ARG A 13 29.01 2.09 -50.37
C ARG A 13 28.24 3.41 -50.46
N LYS A 14 28.90 4.55 -50.29
CA LYS A 14 28.29 5.88 -50.43
C LYS A 14 27.77 6.13 -51.85
N ARG A 15 28.47 5.65 -52.89
CA ARG A 15 28.02 5.75 -54.28
C ARG A 15 26.79 4.90 -54.55
N LYS A 16 26.76 3.65 -54.08
CA LYS A 16 25.57 2.78 -54.16
C LYS A 16 24.37 3.37 -53.41
N ILE A 17 24.60 4.01 -52.26
CA ILE A 17 23.55 4.74 -51.55
C ILE A 17 23.06 5.92 -52.40
N ARG A 18 23.96 6.78 -52.91
CA ARG A 18 23.58 7.91 -53.78
C ARG A 18 22.82 7.47 -55.03
N GLU A 19 23.22 6.37 -55.68
CA GLU A 19 22.51 5.81 -56.82
C GLU A 19 21.12 5.27 -56.42
N ARG A 20 20.97 4.62 -55.26
CA ARG A 20 19.65 4.19 -54.76
C ARG A 20 18.71 5.36 -54.48
N TYR A 21 19.23 6.48 -53.97
CA TYR A 21 18.45 7.69 -53.68
C TYR A 21 18.14 8.54 -54.93
N LYS A 22 18.73 8.25 -56.10
CA LYS A 22 18.29 8.85 -57.37
C LYS A 22 16.89 8.39 -57.78
N GLY A 23 16.41 7.27 -57.22
CA GLY A 23 15.08 6.73 -57.48
C GLY A 23 14.94 6.10 -58.86
N VAL A 24 13.73 5.67 -59.19
CA VAL A 24 13.31 5.25 -60.53
C VAL A 24 12.47 6.35 -61.16
N ASP A 25 12.33 6.30 -62.48
CA ASP A 25 11.51 7.24 -63.23
C ASP A 25 10.07 7.27 -62.70
N ARG A 26 9.50 8.47 -62.57
CA ARG A 26 8.15 8.65 -61.98
C ARG A 26 7.06 8.04 -62.85
N ASP A 27 7.26 8.02 -64.16
CA ASP A 27 6.32 7.45 -65.14
C ASP A 27 6.24 5.92 -65.05
N ALA A 28 7.23 5.27 -64.43
CA ALA A 28 7.23 3.84 -64.15
C ALA A 28 6.55 3.47 -62.81
N LEU A 29 6.08 4.45 -62.04
CA LEU A 29 5.40 4.24 -60.76
C LEU A 29 3.89 4.31 -60.94
N GLU A 30 3.20 3.25 -60.53
CA GLU A 30 1.75 3.28 -60.34
C GLU A 30 1.43 3.98 -59.01
N LEU A 31 0.80 5.16 -59.08
CA LEU A 31 0.35 5.89 -57.89
C LEU A 31 -0.99 5.33 -57.43
N ILE A 32 -0.97 4.56 -56.34
CA ILE A 32 -2.19 4.19 -55.60
C ILE A 32 -2.44 5.32 -54.58
N PRO A 33 -3.49 6.14 -54.75
CA PRO A 33 -3.74 7.27 -53.86
C PRO A 33 -4.09 6.78 -52.44
N ALA A 34 -3.66 7.54 -51.43
CA ALA A 34 -4.10 7.33 -50.06
C ALA A 34 -5.61 7.62 -49.95
N ARG A 35 -6.31 6.89 -49.07
CA ARG A 35 -7.69 7.23 -48.73
C ARG A 35 -7.72 8.63 -48.12
N GLU A 36 -8.66 9.47 -48.55
CA GLU A 36 -8.86 10.78 -47.96
C GLU A 36 -9.26 10.64 -46.49
N ILE A 37 -8.56 11.37 -45.61
CA ILE A 37 -8.90 11.45 -44.19
C ILE A 37 -9.90 12.60 -44.05
N VAL A 38 -11.20 12.27 -44.05
CA VAL A 38 -12.27 13.25 -43.87
C VAL A 38 -12.32 13.68 -42.39
N SER A 39 -12.62 14.96 -42.13
CA SER A 39 -12.78 15.44 -40.76
C SER A 39 -14.02 14.83 -40.11
N PHE A 40 -14.00 14.58 -38.79
CA PHE A 40 -15.10 13.89 -38.10
C PHE A 40 -16.48 14.52 -38.32
N ASN A 41 -16.55 15.84 -38.46
CA ASN A 41 -17.81 16.56 -38.68
C ASN A 41 -18.33 16.47 -40.13
N GLU A 42 -17.47 16.11 -41.07
CA GLU A 42 -17.80 15.96 -42.50
C GLU A 42 -17.95 14.49 -42.90
N ASP A 43 -17.66 13.57 -41.98
CA ASP A 43 -17.72 12.13 -42.20
C ASP A 43 -19.14 11.60 -42.02
N THR A 44 -19.83 11.34 -43.14
CA THR A 44 -21.15 10.69 -43.17
C THR A 44 -21.08 9.18 -43.31
N SER A 45 -19.92 8.55 -43.04
CA SER A 45 -19.79 7.09 -43.07
C SER A 45 -20.70 6.44 -42.04
N PHE A 46 -21.15 5.23 -42.35
CA PHE A 46 -21.98 4.46 -41.44
C PHE A 46 -21.21 4.11 -40.16
N LYS A 47 -21.76 4.44 -38.99
CA LYS A 47 -21.18 4.16 -37.67
C LYS A 47 -22.22 3.57 -36.73
N ARG A 48 -21.86 2.48 -36.06
CA ARG A 48 -22.65 1.91 -34.96
C ARG A 48 -22.29 2.61 -33.66
N VAL A 49 -23.25 3.35 -33.11
CA VAL A 49 -23.04 4.30 -32.02
C VAL A 49 -23.67 3.80 -30.74
N ALA A 50 -22.91 3.85 -29.65
CA ALA A 50 -23.41 3.63 -28.30
C ALA A 50 -23.29 4.93 -27.49
N ALA A 51 -24.25 5.19 -26.61
CA ALA A 51 -24.12 6.27 -25.63
C ALA A 51 -23.78 5.70 -24.26
N TYR A 52 -22.87 6.37 -23.53
CA TYR A 52 -22.57 6.01 -22.15
C TYR A 52 -22.95 7.13 -21.18
N CYS A 53 -23.82 6.79 -20.24
CA CYS A 53 -24.33 7.70 -19.22
C CYS A 53 -23.87 7.26 -17.82
N ARG A 54 -23.58 8.23 -16.97
CA ARG A 54 -23.43 8.02 -15.54
C ARG A 54 -24.37 8.98 -14.82
N VAL A 55 -25.45 8.44 -14.27
CA VAL A 55 -26.48 9.19 -13.53
C VAL A 55 -26.09 9.30 -12.06
N SER A 56 -26.77 10.11 -11.23
CA SER A 56 -26.57 10.14 -9.78
C SER A 56 -27.89 9.74 -9.13
N THR A 57 -27.87 8.77 -8.20
CA THR A 57 -29.09 8.13 -7.68
C THR A 57 -29.29 8.41 -6.19
N ASP A 58 -29.32 9.69 -5.78
CA ASP A 58 -29.56 10.05 -4.36
C ASP A 58 -30.95 10.67 -4.10
N ASP A 59 -31.82 10.89 -5.09
CA ASP A 59 -33.17 11.45 -4.88
C ASP A 59 -34.21 10.95 -5.93
N PRO A 60 -35.41 10.49 -5.54
CA PRO A 60 -36.47 10.08 -6.49
C PRO A 60 -36.93 11.18 -7.46
N ASN A 61 -36.74 12.48 -7.15
CA ASN A 61 -36.96 13.58 -8.10
C ASN A 61 -35.95 13.58 -9.28
N GLN A 62 -34.85 12.82 -9.18
CA GLN A 62 -33.82 12.64 -10.21
C GLN A 62 -34.13 11.48 -11.18
N THR A 63 -35.21 10.72 -10.99
CA THR A 63 -35.66 9.69 -11.97
C THR A 63 -35.90 10.31 -13.35
N SER A 64 -36.32 11.59 -13.37
CA SER A 64 -36.43 12.41 -14.58
C SER A 64 -35.08 12.61 -15.29
N SER A 65 -33.96 12.65 -14.55
CA SER A 65 -32.63 12.92 -15.10
C SER A 65 -32.07 11.77 -15.95
N TYR A 66 -32.45 10.51 -15.66
CA TYR A 66 -32.04 9.37 -16.49
C TYR A 66 -32.79 9.33 -17.81
N GLU A 67 -34.12 9.42 -17.76
CA GLU A 67 -34.96 9.46 -18.97
C GLU A 67 -34.62 10.68 -19.85
N LEU A 68 -34.33 11.84 -19.24
CA LEU A 68 -33.84 13.02 -19.97
C LEU A 68 -32.49 12.77 -20.68
N GLN A 69 -31.54 12.11 -20.01
CA GLN A 69 -30.25 11.77 -20.62
C GLN A 69 -30.43 10.75 -21.76
N LYS A 70 -31.28 9.75 -21.56
CA LYS A 70 -31.59 8.74 -22.57
C LYS A 70 -32.21 9.39 -23.81
N ASN A 71 -33.27 10.18 -23.63
CA ASN A 71 -33.93 10.90 -24.73
C ASN A 71 -32.95 11.82 -25.46
N HIS A 72 -32.12 12.56 -24.73
CA HIS A 72 -31.10 13.41 -25.31
C HIS A 72 -30.15 12.64 -26.25
N TYR A 73 -29.61 11.50 -25.83
CA TYR A 73 -28.72 10.71 -26.69
C TYR A 73 -29.44 9.99 -27.82
N GLU A 74 -30.68 9.55 -27.61
CA GLU A 74 -31.49 8.98 -28.70
C GLU A 74 -31.74 10.00 -29.81
N GLU A 75 -32.12 11.24 -29.45
CA GLU A 75 -32.33 12.34 -30.39
C GLU A 75 -31.02 12.74 -31.05
N TYR A 76 -29.97 12.98 -30.25
CA TYR A 76 -28.65 13.37 -30.75
C TYR A 76 -28.13 12.37 -31.79
N ILE A 77 -28.18 11.07 -31.52
CA ILE A 77 -27.67 10.05 -32.44
C ILE A 77 -28.55 9.95 -33.70
N LYS A 78 -29.88 10.13 -33.58
CA LYS A 78 -30.80 10.13 -34.73
C LYS A 78 -30.59 11.34 -35.65
N GLU A 79 -30.18 12.48 -35.11
CA GLU A 79 -29.93 13.71 -35.87
C GLU A 79 -28.65 13.64 -36.73
N HIS A 80 -27.73 12.72 -36.42
CA HIS A 80 -26.49 12.55 -37.16
C HIS A 80 -26.63 11.55 -38.34
N PRO A 81 -26.51 12.01 -39.61
CA PRO A 81 -26.60 11.13 -40.77
C PRO A 81 -25.50 10.05 -40.76
N GLY A 82 -25.90 8.81 -40.98
CA GLY A 82 -24.98 7.66 -40.99
C GLY A 82 -24.77 7.01 -39.62
N TRP A 83 -25.37 7.51 -38.54
CA TRP A 83 -25.26 6.89 -37.23
C TRP A 83 -26.41 5.92 -36.95
N GLU A 84 -26.10 4.75 -36.41
CA GLU A 84 -27.07 3.76 -35.93
C GLU A 84 -26.92 3.59 -34.42
N LEU A 85 -28.00 3.83 -33.66
CA LEU A 85 -28.00 3.61 -32.21
C LEU A 85 -28.01 2.10 -31.89
N VAL A 86 -26.91 1.60 -31.31
CA VAL A 86 -26.79 0.21 -30.83
C VAL A 86 -27.37 0.04 -29.43
N GLY A 87 -27.17 1.05 -28.58
CA GLY A 87 -27.61 0.98 -27.18
C GLY A 87 -27.16 2.17 -26.35
N ILE A 88 -27.86 2.38 -25.24
CA ILE A 88 -27.51 3.37 -24.22
C ILE A 88 -27.15 2.59 -22.96
N TYR A 89 -25.89 2.68 -22.57
CA TYR A 89 -25.33 1.99 -21.40
C TYR A 89 -25.26 2.99 -20.26
N ALA A 90 -25.86 2.67 -19.11
CA ALA A 90 -25.99 3.63 -18.03
C ALA A 90 -25.64 3.01 -16.68
N ASP A 91 -24.62 3.55 -16.03
CA ASP A 91 -24.29 3.19 -14.65
C ASP A 91 -24.93 4.20 -13.67
N GLU A 92 -25.51 3.69 -12.60
CA GLU A 92 -26.01 4.50 -11.49
C GLU A 92 -24.87 5.02 -10.61
N GLY A 93 -24.86 6.33 -10.41
CA GLY A 93 -23.83 7.06 -9.67
C GLY A 93 -24.11 7.06 -8.19
N ILE A 94 -23.42 6.13 -7.58
CA ILE A 94 -23.06 6.02 -6.19
C ILE A 94 -22.37 7.30 -5.70
N SER A 95 -22.95 7.96 -4.70
CA SER A 95 -22.26 8.83 -3.74
C SER A 95 -20.92 8.21 -3.33
N GLY A 96 -19.87 9.02 -3.14
CA GLY A 96 -18.45 8.65 -3.12
C GLY A 96 -17.91 7.56 -2.16
N THR A 97 -18.70 6.55 -1.79
CA THR A 97 -18.37 5.49 -0.83
C THR A 97 -18.93 4.09 -1.14
N SER A 98 -19.77 3.86 -2.16
CA SER A 98 -20.32 2.50 -2.42
C SER A 98 -19.66 1.74 -3.60
N LEU A 99 -19.54 0.43 -3.40
CA LEU A 99 -18.86 -0.58 -4.21
C LEU A 99 -19.75 -1.18 -5.32
N ALA A 100 -20.62 -0.40 -5.97
CA ALA A 100 -21.39 -0.93 -7.10
C ALA A 100 -20.50 -1.05 -8.36
N HIS A 101 -20.62 -2.21 -8.99
CA HIS A 101 -19.79 -2.63 -10.11
C HIS A 101 -20.26 -1.90 -11.37
N ARG A 102 -19.33 -1.45 -12.22
CA ARG A 102 -19.63 -0.76 -13.48
C ARG A 102 -20.10 -1.75 -14.55
N GLU A 103 -21.19 -2.44 -14.26
CA GLU A 103 -21.67 -3.55 -15.09
C GLU A 103 -22.00 -3.07 -16.51
N GLU A 104 -22.64 -1.92 -16.65
CA GLU A 104 -23.05 -1.39 -17.95
C GLU A 104 -21.86 -0.83 -18.73
N PHE A 105 -20.90 -0.19 -18.07
CA PHE A 105 -19.65 0.20 -18.73
C PHE A 105 -18.85 -1.01 -19.20
N ASN A 106 -18.73 -2.05 -18.38
CA ASN A 106 -18.00 -3.27 -18.76
C ASN A 106 -18.70 -3.98 -19.92
N ARG A 107 -20.03 -4.08 -19.89
CA ARG A 107 -20.84 -4.62 -20.99
C ARG A 107 -20.64 -3.83 -22.29
N MET A 108 -20.64 -2.50 -22.22
CA MET A 108 -20.33 -1.64 -23.36
C MET A 108 -18.94 -1.94 -23.93
N LEU A 109 -17.93 -2.07 -23.06
CA LEU A 109 -16.58 -2.42 -23.49
C LEU A 109 -16.55 -3.80 -24.16
N GLU A 110 -17.22 -4.80 -23.62
CA GLU A 110 -17.34 -6.13 -24.25
C GLU A 110 -17.98 -6.05 -25.64
N ASP A 111 -19.02 -5.24 -25.82
CA ASP A 111 -19.64 -5.02 -27.12
C ASP A 111 -18.70 -4.28 -28.11
N CYS A 112 -17.86 -3.37 -27.60
CA CYS A 112 -16.75 -2.80 -28.38
C CYS A 112 -15.71 -3.86 -28.76
N TYR A 113 -15.37 -4.77 -27.83
CA TYR A 113 -14.45 -5.88 -28.05
C TYR A 113 -14.99 -6.89 -29.07
N ALA A 114 -16.30 -7.10 -29.10
CA ALA A 114 -17.00 -7.92 -30.10
C ALA A 114 -17.19 -7.21 -31.46
N GLY A 115 -16.80 -5.93 -31.56
CA GLY A 115 -16.92 -5.15 -32.78
C GLY A 115 -18.36 -4.82 -33.14
N LYS A 116 -19.25 -4.66 -32.15
CA LYS A 116 -20.64 -4.21 -32.33
C LYS A 116 -20.78 -2.68 -32.32
N ILE A 117 -19.80 -1.98 -31.77
CA ILE A 117 -19.78 -0.52 -31.59
C ILE A 117 -18.54 0.03 -32.29
N ASP A 118 -18.71 1.11 -33.04
CA ASP A 118 -17.64 1.86 -33.72
C ASP A 118 -17.41 3.24 -33.09
N LEU A 119 -18.44 3.81 -32.45
CA LEU A 119 -18.39 5.12 -31.79
C LEU A 119 -19.09 5.07 -30.43
N ILE A 120 -18.45 5.62 -29.40
CA ILE A 120 -19.07 5.89 -28.11
C ILE A 120 -19.29 7.40 -27.96
N VAL A 121 -20.48 7.83 -27.58
CA VAL A 121 -20.79 9.22 -27.24
C VAL A 121 -20.99 9.33 -25.73
N THR A 122 -20.35 10.32 -25.11
CA THR A 122 -20.50 10.57 -23.68
C THR A 122 -20.27 12.03 -23.34
N LYS A 123 -20.84 12.49 -22.23
CA LYS A 123 -20.87 13.92 -21.90
C LYS A 123 -19.48 14.51 -21.65
N SER A 124 -18.64 13.82 -20.90
CA SER A 124 -17.31 14.32 -20.51
C SER A 124 -16.37 13.19 -20.14
N ILE A 125 -15.07 13.48 -20.08
CA ILE A 125 -14.04 12.50 -19.70
C ILE A 125 -14.26 12.00 -18.27
N SER A 126 -14.69 12.89 -17.37
CA SER A 126 -15.01 12.56 -15.98
C SER A 126 -16.23 11.65 -15.81
N ARG A 127 -17.15 11.62 -16.78
CA ARG A 127 -18.27 10.68 -16.77
C ARG A 127 -17.87 9.31 -17.31
N PHE A 128 -16.91 9.26 -18.22
CA PHE A 128 -16.47 8.02 -18.88
C PHE A 128 -15.67 7.07 -17.98
N ALA A 129 -14.95 7.55 -16.96
CA ALA A 129 -14.35 6.67 -15.95
C ALA A 129 -14.25 7.29 -14.55
N ARG A 130 -13.94 6.45 -13.54
CA ARG A 130 -13.84 6.88 -12.13
C ARG A 130 -12.67 7.81 -11.87
N ASN A 131 -11.57 7.64 -12.59
CA ASN A 131 -10.47 8.58 -12.64
C ASN A 131 -10.10 8.83 -14.11
N THR A 132 -9.55 10.01 -14.37
CA THR A 132 -9.20 10.46 -15.73
C THR A 132 -8.12 9.58 -16.37
N VAL A 133 -7.22 9.01 -15.56
CA VAL A 133 -6.13 8.13 -16.04
C VAL A 133 -6.70 6.83 -16.63
N ASP A 134 -7.66 6.22 -15.96
CA ASP A 134 -8.35 5.00 -16.39
C ASP A 134 -9.18 5.26 -17.64
N ALA A 135 -9.87 6.41 -17.72
CA ALA A 135 -10.58 6.84 -18.92
C ALA A 135 -9.65 6.87 -20.14
N ILE A 136 -8.52 7.56 -20.01
CA ILE A 136 -7.54 7.72 -21.08
C ILE A 136 -6.90 6.38 -21.47
N SER A 137 -6.60 5.53 -20.48
CA SER A 137 -6.07 4.19 -20.75
C SER A 137 -7.06 3.32 -21.54
N THR A 138 -8.35 3.45 -21.25
CA THR A 138 -9.42 2.69 -21.92
C THR A 138 -9.63 3.20 -23.34
N VAL A 139 -9.69 4.52 -23.52
CA VAL A 139 -9.75 5.17 -24.84
C VAL A 139 -8.60 4.71 -25.74
N ARG A 140 -7.37 4.69 -25.23
CA ARG A 140 -6.20 4.23 -26.00
C ARG A 140 -6.31 2.77 -26.43
N LYS A 141 -6.77 1.90 -25.52
CA LYS A 141 -7.00 0.48 -25.82
C LYS A 141 -8.06 0.31 -26.92
N LEU A 142 -9.11 1.13 -26.91
CA LEU A 142 -10.16 1.12 -27.93
C LEU A 142 -9.66 1.63 -29.29
N ALA A 143 -8.84 2.67 -29.30
CA ALA A 143 -8.26 3.25 -30.50
C ALA A 143 -7.22 2.34 -31.19
N GLN A 144 -6.46 1.56 -30.43
CA GLN A 144 -5.40 0.67 -30.95
C GLN A 144 -5.92 -0.68 -31.49
N ARG A 145 -7.23 -0.88 -31.54
CA ARG A 145 -7.84 -2.12 -32.04
C ARG A 145 -7.70 -2.22 -33.56
N SER A 146 -7.81 -3.45 -34.08
CA SER A 146 -7.91 -3.70 -35.52
C SER A 146 -9.12 -3.02 -36.16
N ASN A 147 -10.24 -2.92 -35.43
CA ASN A 147 -11.34 -2.00 -35.71
C ASN A 147 -11.35 -0.91 -34.62
N PRO A 148 -10.75 0.27 -34.87
CA PRO A 148 -10.66 1.34 -33.90
C PRO A 148 -12.05 1.81 -33.46
N VAL A 149 -12.27 1.91 -32.15
CA VAL A 149 -13.50 2.49 -31.59
C VAL A 149 -13.17 3.89 -31.10
N GLY A 150 -13.86 4.89 -31.64
CA GLY A 150 -13.71 6.28 -31.23
C GLY A 150 -14.62 6.63 -30.07
N VAL A 151 -14.19 7.57 -29.23
CA VAL A 151 -15.01 8.16 -28.18
C VAL A 151 -15.17 9.65 -28.47
N LEU A 152 -16.40 10.14 -28.46
CA LEU A 152 -16.74 11.54 -28.55
C LEU A 152 -17.12 12.06 -27.17
N PHE A 153 -16.30 12.98 -26.66
CA PHE A 153 -16.58 13.72 -25.44
C PHE A 153 -17.22 15.06 -25.79
N GLU A 154 -18.50 15.24 -25.45
CA GLU A 154 -19.24 16.46 -25.82
C GLU A 154 -18.68 17.73 -25.17
N THR A 155 -18.40 17.69 -23.86
CA THR A 155 -17.99 18.86 -23.09
C THR A 155 -16.63 19.38 -23.54
N GLU A 156 -15.69 18.46 -23.77
CA GLU A 156 -14.36 18.76 -24.27
C GLU A 156 -14.31 18.92 -25.80
N ASN A 157 -15.43 18.68 -26.50
CA ASN A 157 -15.54 18.61 -27.96
C ASN A 157 -14.39 17.79 -28.59
N LEU A 158 -14.12 16.63 -28.00
CA LEU A 158 -12.94 15.82 -28.28
C LEU A 158 -13.35 14.47 -28.87
N TYR A 159 -12.96 14.23 -30.12
CA TYR A 159 -13.08 12.92 -30.76
C TYR A 159 -11.73 12.19 -30.74
N THR A 160 -11.66 11.02 -30.11
CA THR A 160 -10.39 10.39 -29.73
C THR A 160 -9.58 9.79 -30.87
N LEU A 161 -10.16 9.60 -32.08
CA LEU A 161 -9.41 9.11 -33.25
C LEU A 161 -8.83 10.24 -34.12
N ASN A 162 -9.09 11.51 -33.79
CA ASN A 162 -8.45 12.63 -34.49
C ASN A 162 -6.95 12.71 -34.18
N GLN A 163 -6.17 13.21 -35.15
CA GLN A 163 -4.70 13.28 -35.06
C GLN A 163 -4.17 14.09 -33.86
N THR A 164 -4.88 15.14 -33.43
CA THR A 164 -4.50 16.01 -32.29
C THR A 164 -4.92 15.42 -30.94
N SER A 165 -5.79 14.41 -30.91
CA SER A 165 -6.44 13.95 -29.69
C SER A 165 -5.49 13.26 -28.73
N GLU A 166 -4.47 12.55 -29.22
CA GLU A 166 -3.45 11.93 -28.35
C GLU A 166 -2.65 12.95 -27.54
N MET A 167 -2.38 14.13 -28.09
CA MET A 167 -1.71 15.20 -27.35
C MET A 167 -2.59 15.71 -26.21
N ILE A 168 -3.87 16.00 -26.50
CA ILE A 168 -4.84 16.48 -25.50
C ILE A 168 -5.04 15.43 -24.40
N LEU A 169 -5.23 14.17 -24.78
CA LEU A 169 -5.36 13.06 -23.83
C LEU A 169 -4.10 12.91 -22.95
N THR A 170 -2.91 13.08 -23.52
CA THR A 170 -1.66 13.01 -22.73
C THR A 170 -1.56 14.13 -21.71
N VAL A 171 -1.89 15.37 -22.09
CA VAL A 171 -1.89 16.53 -21.18
C VAL A 171 -2.91 16.35 -20.06
N LEU A 172 -4.13 15.91 -20.39
CA LEU A 172 -5.18 15.63 -19.41
C LEU A 172 -4.80 14.47 -18.47
N SER A 173 -4.12 13.45 -18.99
CA SER A 173 -3.59 12.35 -18.17
C SER A 173 -2.56 12.86 -17.17
N ALA A 174 -1.62 13.68 -17.62
CA ALA A 174 -0.57 14.23 -16.77
C ALA A 174 -1.16 15.13 -15.68
N ALA A 175 -2.09 16.02 -16.04
CA ALA A 175 -2.76 16.89 -15.09
C ALA A 175 -3.55 16.11 -14.01
N ALA A 176 -4.29 15.07 -14.42
CA ALA A 176 -5.06 14.25 -13.48
C ALA A 176 -4.17 13.40 -12.55
N GLN A 177 -3.03 12.93 -13.07
CA GLN A 177 -2.04 12.22 -12.26
C GLN A 177 -1.40 13.16 -11.23
N GLU A 178 -1.07 14.39 -11.64
CA GLU A 178 -0.51 15.41 -10.74
C GLU A 178 -1.50 15.83 -9.66
N GLU A 179 -2.78 16.00 -10.00
CA GLU A 179 -3.82 16.32 -9.02
C GLU A 179 -3.95 15.21 -7.97
N SER A 180 -3.89 13.95 -8.41
CA SER A 180 -3.98 12.78 -7.54
C SER A 180 -2.75 12.66 -6.63
N HIS A 181 -1.56 12.94 -7.16
CA HIS A 181 -0.32 13.04 -6.39
C HIS A 181 -0.40 14.15 -5.33
N THR A 182 -0.78 15.36 -5.74
CA THR A 182 -0.93 16.54 -4.87
C THR A 182 -1.93 16.28 -3.73
N LYS A 183 -3.09 15.69 -4.02
CA LYS A 183 -4.09 15.31 -2.99
C LYS A 183 -3.51 14.32 -1.98
N SER A 184 -2.76 13.31 -2.47
CA SER A 184 -2.11 12.33 -1.59
C SER A 184 -1.05 12.98 -0.70
N GLU A 185 -0.28 13.92 -1.23
CA GLU A 185 0.74 14.66 -0.49
C GLU A 185 0.12 15.55 0.60
N ILE A 186 -0.89 16.35 0.24
CA ILE A 186 -1.64 17.19 1.19
C ILE A 186 -2.25 16.35 2.32
N MET A 187 -2.83 15.19 1.99
CA MET A 187 -3.36 14.24 2.97
C MET A 187 -2.27 13.74 3.93
N ASN A 188 -1.11 13.34 3.40
CA ASN A 188 0.02 12.89 4.21
C ASN A 188 0.58 13.99 5.13
N ILE A 189 0.68 15.22 4.63
CA ILE A 189 1.10 16.40 5.40
C ILE A 189 0.08 16.69 6.51
N SER A 190 -1.21 16.63 6.21
CA SER A 190 -2.29 16.82 7.19
C SER A 190 -2.22 15.76 8.31
N ILE A 191 -2.01 14.49 7.95
CA ILE A 191 -1.83 13.39 8.92
C ILE A 191 -0.59 13.63 9.79
N GLU A 192 0.54 14.04 9.18
CA GLU A 192 1.77 14.36 9.92
C GLU A 192 1.54 15.48 10.92
N HIS A 193 0.89 16.57 10.49
CA HIS A 193 0.59 17.69 11.37
C HIS A 193 -0.31 17.28 12.54
N ARG A 194 -1.33 16.44 12.31
CA ARG A 194 -2.19 15.94 13.39
C ARG A 194 -1.39 15.10 14.39
N PHE A 195 -0.61 14.13 13.91
CA PHE A 195 0.15 13.25 14.80
C PHE A 195 1.26 13.98 15.56
N SER A 196 1.94 14.93 14.92
CA SER A 196 2.95 15.78 15.59
C SER A 196 2.38 16.64 16.72
N ARG A 197 1.06 16.92 16.69
CA ARG A 197 0.33 17.66 17.73
C ARG A 197 -0.37 16.76 18.75
N GLY A 198 -0.14 15.44 18.69
CA GLY A 198 -0.78 14.48 19.60
C GLY A 198 -2.24 14.18 19.26
N ILE A 199 -2.76 14.65 18.12
CA ILE A 199 -4.14 14.39 17.70
C ILE A 199 -4.17 13.06 16.95
N PHE A 200 -4.38 11.97 17.69
CA PHE A 200 -4.33 10.63 17.14
C PHE A 200 -5.70 10.11 16.71
N LEU A 201 -5.69 9.21 15.73
CA LEU A 201 -6.86 8.43 15.36
C LEU A 201 -7.00 7.26 16.34
N THR A 202 -8.14 7.18 17.00
CA THR A 202 -8.50 6.11 17.95
C THR A 202 -9.66 5.28 17.38
N PRO A 203 -9.43 4.28 16.52
CA PRO A 203 -10.50 3.39 16.07
C PRO A 203 -11.19 2.69 17.25
N GLU A 204 -12.38 2.14 17.04
CA GLU A 204 -13.05 1.32 18.05
C GLU A 204 -12.15 0.16 18.51
N LEU A 205 -12.15 -0.09 19.82
CA LEU A 205 -11.33 -1.11 20.45
C LEU A 205 -12.14 -1.79 21.55
N LEU A 206 -12.02 -3.11 21.64
CA LEU A 206 -12.63 -3.88 22.72
C LEU A 206 -12.17 -3.35 24.09
N GLY A 207 -13.09 -3.16 25.02
CA GLY A 207 -12.80 -2.65 26.36
C GLY A 207 -12.93 -1.14 26.48
N PHE A 208 -13.13 -0.44 25.36
CA PHE A 208 -13.27 1.02 25.34
C PHE A 208 -14.46 1.44 24.49
N ASP A 209 -15.15 2.47 24.96
CA ASP A 209 -16.11 3.26 24.19
C ASP A 209 -15.56 4.66 23.97
N LYS A 210 -16.26 5.44 23.14
CA LYS A 210 -15.96 6.85 22.92
C LYS A 210 -17.01 7.72 23.58
N ASP A 211 -16.57 8.75 24.28
CA ASP A 211 -17.46 9.81 24.75
C ASP A 211 -17.86 10.77 23.61
N GLU A 212 -18.66 11.78 23.93
CA GLU A 212 -19.12 12.81 22.99
C GLU A 212 -17.96 13.62 22.38
N ASP A 213 -16.85 13.73 23.11
CA ASP A 213 -15.63 14.43 22.70
C ASP A 213 -14.66 13.52 21.91
N GLY A 214 -14.96 12.23 21.80
CA GLY A 214 -14.16 11.23 21.08
C GLY A 214 -12.99 10.62 21.87
N ASN A 215 -12.92 10.87 23.18
CA ASN A 215 -11.94 10.26 24.08
C ASN A 215 -12.30 8.83 24.42
N LEU A 216 -11.30 8.03 24.79
CA LEU A 216 -11.50 6.62 25.16
C LEU A 216 -11.89 6.48 26.62
N VAL A 217 -13.06 5.91 26.85
CA VAL A 217 -13.61 5.63 28.19
C VAL A 217 -13.73 4.11 28.35
N ILE A 218 -13.37 3.61 29.53
CA ILE A 218 -13.41 2.16 29.82
C ILE A 218 -14.87 1.68 29.83
N ASN A 219 -15.16 0.68 29.00
CA ASN A 219 -16.40 -0.09 29.10
C ASN A 219 -16.18 -1.22 30.09
N GLY A 220 -16.86 -1.18 31.24
CA GLY A 220 -16.64 -2.14 32.33
C GLY A 220 -16.78 -3.62 31.91
N GLU A 221 -17.84 -3.96 31.16
CA GLU A 221 -18.10 -5.34 30.74
C GLU A 221 -17.06 -5.85 29.72
N GLU A 222 -16.75 -5.03 28.72
CA GLU A 222 -15.73 -5.41 27.73
C GLU A 222 -14.32 -5.43 28.33
N ALA A 223 -14.03 -4.53 29.27
CA ALA A 223 -12.73 -4.44 29.93
C ALA A 223 -12.45 -5.65 30.82
N GLU A 224 -13.46 -6.24 31.45
CA GLU A 224 -13.31 -7.53 32.14
C GLU A 224 -12.85 -8.62 31.18
N THR A 225 -13.41 -8.67 29.96
CA THR A 225 -13.00 -9.63 28.94
C THR A 225 -11.53 -9.44 28.56
N VAL A 226 -11.09 -8.19 28.37
CA VAL A 226 -9.68 -7.86 28.12
C VAL A 226 -8.79 -8.31 29.28
N LYS A 227 -9.16 -8.02 30.53
CA LYS A 227 -8.40 -8.43 31.72
C LYS A 227 -8.26 -9.96 31.80
N VAL A 228 -9.34 -10.70 31.54
CA VAL A 228 -9.32 -12.17 31.50
C VAL A 228 -8.38 -12.69 30.40
N ILE A 229 -8.38 -12.07 29.22
CA ILE A 229 -7.45 -12.45 28.14
C ILE A 229 -5.99 -12.32 28.60
N PHE A 230 -5.61 -11.18 29.19
CA PHE A 230 -4.25 -10.96 29.69
C PHE A 230 -3.91 -11.94 30.82
N TYR A 231 -4.83 -12.15 31.76
CA TYR A 231 -4.65 -13.08 32.87
C TYR A 231 -4.40 -14.52 32.38
N LEU A 232 -5.28 -15.06 31.52
CA LEU A 232 -5.13 -16.42 30.99
C LEU A 232 -3.84 -16.56 30.16
N TYR A 233 -3.51 -15.55 29.36
CA TYR A 233 -2.31 -15.59 28.55
C TYR A 233 -1.04 -15.65 29.41
N LEU A 234 -0.95 -14.82 30.45
CA LEU A 234 0.17 -14.83 31.39
C LEU A 234 0.26 -16.13 32.21
N ASN A 235 -0.86 -16.79 32.46
CA ASN A 235 -0.91 -18.12 33.09
C ASN A 235 -0.57 -19.28 32.15
N GLY A 236 -0.16 -18.99 30.90
CA GLY A 236 0.38 -20.00 30.00
C GLY A 236 -0.61 -20.56 28.98
N PHE A 237 -1.85 -20.10 28.94
CA PHE A 237 -2.81 -20.54 27.91
C PHE A 237 -2.37 -20.07 26.51
N SER A 238 -2.68 -20.84 25.46
CA SER A 238 -2.45 -20.41 24.09
C SER A 238 -3.56 -19.49 23.59
N CYS A 239 -3.26 -18.69 22.56
CA CYS A 239 -4.29 -17.85 21.93
C CYS A 239 -5.44 -18.68 21.34
N ASN A 240 -5.20 -19.96 20.98
CA ASN A 240 -6.26 -20.88 20.56
C ASN A 240 -7.13 -21.29 21.74
N ASP A 241 -6.52 -21.65 22.87
CA ASP A 241 -7.25 -22.07 24.07
C ASP A 241 -8.13 -20.93 24.60
N ILE A 242 -7.58 -19.73 24.67
CA ILE A 242 -8.31 -18.53 25.10
C ILE A 242 -9.47 -18.23 24.15
N ALA A 243 -9.26 -18.36 22.83
CA ALA A 243 -10.34 -18.18 21.86
C ALA A 243 -11.44 -19.24 22.01
N GLY A 244 -11.07 -20.50 22.27
CA GLY A 244 -12.01 -21.57 22.55
C GLY A 244 -12.87 -21.28 23.78
N LEU A 245 -12.23 -20.92 24.90
CA LEU A 245 -12.90 -20.54 26.14
C LEU A 245 -13.86 -19.35 25.92
N LEU A 246 -13.40 -18.24 25.35
CA LEU A 246 -14.27 -17.08 25.15
C LEU A 246 -15.47 -17.38 24.23
N THR A 247 -15.30 -18.26 23.25
CA THR A 247 -16.39 -18.72 22.37
C THR A 247 -17.38 -19.59 23.13
N GLU A 248 -16.91 -20.52 23.96
CA GLU A 248 -17.73 -21.40 24.79
C GLU A 248 -18.55 -20.61 25.82
N TYR A 249 -17.94 -19.62 26.46
CA TYR A 249 -18.61 -18.72 27.40
C TYR A 249 -19.47 -17.64 26.71
N GLY A 250 -19.58 -17.66 25.38
CA GLY A 250 -20.44 -16.75 24.62
C GLY A 250 -20.07 -15.27 24.70
N ARG A 251 -18.80 -14.95 25.04
CA ARG A 251 -18.34 -13.57 25.12
C ARG A 251 -18.31 -12.93 23.73
N LYS A 252 -18.79 -11.69 23.62
CA LYS A 252 -18.84 -10.98 22.33
C LYS A 252 -17.54 -10.23 22.07
N THR A 253 -17.13 -10.19 20.80
CA THR A 253 -16.11 -9.25 20.30
C THR A 253 -16.71 -7.84 20.17
N LYS A 254 -15.88 -6.81 19.93
CA LYS A 254 -16.36 -5.42 19.75
C LYS A 254 -17.42 -5.29 18.63
N LEU A 255 -17.30 -6.10 17.58
CA LEU A 255 -18.24 -6.13 16.46
C LEU A 255 -19.47 -7.02 16.70
N GLY A 256 -19.67 -7.52 17.93
CA GLY A 256 -20.82 -8.36 18.28
C GLY A 256 -20.69 -9.84 17.92
N ASN A 257 -19.60 -10.26 17.27
CA ASN A 257 -19.38 -11.68 16.95
C ASN A 257 -19.11 -12.50 18.22
N THR A 258 -19.68 -13.70 18.31
CA THR A 258 -19.47 -14.65 19.43
C THR A 258 -18.34 -15.65 19.18
N LYS A 259 -17.92 -15.81 17.92
CA LYS A 259 -16.81 -16.71 17.55
C LYS A 259 -15.47 -15.97 17.66
N TRP A 260 -14.61 -16.45 18.54
CA TRP A 260 -13.25 -15.94 18.69
C TRP A 260 -12.25 -16.72 17.85
N THR A 261 -11.17 -16.05 17.45
CA THR A 261 -10.05 -16.68 16.73
C THR A 261 -8.75 -16.35 17.46
N ALA A 262 -7.72 -17.16 17.30
CA ALA A 262 -6.41 -16.82 17.86
C ALA A 262 -5.84 -15.49 17.32
N GLY A 263 -6.23 -15.09 16.11
CA GLY A 263 -5.89 -13.79 15.53
C GLY A 263 -6.51 -12.62 16.28
N SER A 264 -7.78 -12.73 16.69
CA SER A 264 -8.43 -11.67 17.48
C SER A 264 -7.82 -11.55 18.88
N ILE A 265 -7.53 -12.68 19.55
CA ILE A 265 -6.80 -12.68 20.83
C ILE A 265 -5.44 -12.02 20.70
N ARG A 266 -4.70 -12.36 19.63
CA ARG A 266 -3.39 -11.75 19.35
C ARG A 266 -3.49 -10.24 19.17
N SER A 267 -4.51 -9.76 18.46
CA SER A 267 -4.75 -8.34 18.25
C SER A 267 -4.97 -7.60 19.57
N VAL A 268 -5.75 -8.18 20.49
CA VAL A 268 -5.96 -7.64 21.85
C VAL A 268 -4.63 -7.57 22.61
N LEU A 269 -3.86 -8.65 22.64
CA LEU A 269 -2.60 -8.70 23.38
C LEU A 269 -1.53 -7.72 22.84
N GLN A 270 -1.58 -7.36 21.56
CA GLN A 270 -0.59 -6.50 20.90
C GLN A 270 -0.96 -5.01 20.91
N ASN A 271 -2.19 -4.65 21.29
CA ASN A 271 -2.65 -3.28 21.20
C ASN A 271 -2.25 -2.49 22.45
N GLU A 272 -1.32 -1.56 22.29
CA GLU A 272 -0.77 -0.71 23.36
C GLU A 272 -1.84 0.15 24.05
N ARG A 273 -3.00 0.35 23.43
CA ARG A 273 -4.10 1.10 24.03
C ARG A 273 -4.64 0.44 25.29
N HIS A 274 -4.54 -0.88 25.43
CA HIS A 274 -4.96 -1.52 26.68
C HIS A 274 -4.09 -1.13 27.88
N CYS A 275 -2.86 -0.62 27.68
CA CYS A 275 -2.00 -0.09 28.73
C CYS A 275 -1.99 1.45 28.82
N GLY A 276 -2.93 2.12 28.14
CA GLY A 276 -3.10 3.58 28.18
C GLY A 276 -2.26 4.35 27.15
N ASP A 277 -1.41 3.66 26.37
CA ASP A 277 -0.56 4.29 25.37
C ASP A 277 -1.25 4.37 24.00
N VAL A 278 -0.83 5.28 23.12
CA VAL A 278 -1.27 5.34 21.72
C VAL A 278 -0.06 5.44 20.82
N LEU A 279 0.05 4.53 19.83
CA LEU A 279 1.06 4.59 18.79
C LEU A 279 0.43 4.90 17.42
N ALA A 280 0.80 6.05 16.86
CA ALA A 280 0.34 6.51 15.56
C ALA A 280 1.25 6.08 14.41
N ARG A 281 0.67 6.07 13.20
CA ARG A 281 1.35 5.75 11.93
C ARG A 281 2.05 4.38 11.90
N LYS A 282 1.38 3.34 12.42
CA LYS A 282 1.83 1.93 12.35
C LYS A 282 1.95 1.42 10.92
N THR A 283 1.20 2.01 10.01
CA THR A 283 1.20 1.71 8.57
C THR A 283 1.23 3.00 7.76
N TRP A 284 1.66 2.89 6.51
CA TRP A 284 1.67 3.99 5.56
C TRP A 284 1.49 3.47 4.13
N THR A 285 1.11 4.34 3.21
CA THR A 285 0.91 3.98 1.80
C THR A 285 2.05 4.59 0.97
N PRO A 286 2.96 3.78 0.40
CA PRO A 286 4.12 4.30 -0.34
C PRO A 286 3.79 4.91 -1.69
N SER A 287 2.81 4.35 -2.38
CA SER A 287 2.46 4.71 -3.75
C SER A 287 1.00 5.17 -3.79
N PHE A 288 0.78 6.39 -4.29
CA PHE A 288 -0.56 6.91 -4.53
C PHE A 288 -1.26 6.21 -5.69
N LEU A 289 -0.53 5.44 -6.51
CA LEU A 289 -1.09 4.68 -7.63
C LEU A 289 -1.61 3.30 -7.17
N ASP A 290 -0.83 2.60 -6.35
CA ASP A 290 -1.19 1.24 -5.92
C ASP A 290 -2.17 1.22 -4.75
N HIS A 291 -2.23 2.30 -3.97
CA HIS A 291 -3.00 2.42 -2.72
C HIS A 291 -2.75 1.29 -1.70
N LYS A 292 -1.67 0.52 -1.86
CA LYS A 292 -1.31 -0.60 -0.98
C LYS A 292 -0.59 -0.10 0.27
N SER A 293 -1.25 -0.22 1.41
CA SER A 293 -0.63 0.08 2.71
C SER A 293 0.44 -0.97 3.07
N ARG A 294 1.52 -0.52 3.70
CA ARG A 294 2.58 -1.35 4.26
C ARG A 294 2.83 -0.98 5.73
N LYS A 295 3.37 -1.93 6.49
CA LYS A 295 3.83 -1.65 7.86
C LYS A 295 4.95 -0.60 7.81
N ASN A 296 4.88 0.37 8.72
CA ASN A 296 5.91 1.37 8.88
C ASN A 296 7.08 0.75 9.65
N ASN A 297 8.24 0.62 8.99
CA ASN A 297 9.48 0.13 9.60
C ASN A 297 10.48 1.28 9.69
N ASN A 298 10.08 2.39 10.30
CA ASN A 298 10.81 3.67 10.31
C ASN A 298 10.94 4.34 8.94
N ASP A 299 10.09 4.00 7.97
CA ASP A 299 10.01 4.70 6.69
C ASP A 299 9.45 6.12 6.85
N ARG A 300 8.69 6.34 7.92
CA ARG A 300 8.01 7.58 8.27
C ARG A 300 8.00 7.77 9.78
N ASN A 301 7.95 9.03 10.23
CA ASN A 301 7.85 9.35 11.66
C ASN A 301 6.66 8.64 12.31
N GLN A 302 6.93 7.96 13.42
CA GLN A 302 5.91 7.38 14.30
C GLN A 302 5.84 8.23 15.56
N TYR A 303 4.63 8.44 16.06
CA TYR A 303 4.38 9.25 17.25
C TYR A 303 3.74 8.37 18.30
N ARG A 304 4.28 8.44 19.53
CA ARG A 304 3.72 7.72 20.67
C ARG A 304 3.43 8.71 21.78
N LEU A 305 2.23 8.63 22.33
CA LEU A 305 1.86 9.31 23.56
C LEU A 305 1.58 8.26 24.64
N ARG A 306 2.25 8.41 25.77
CA ARG A 306 2.05 7.57 26.95
C ARG A 306 0.92 8.14 27.79
N ASP A 307 0.22 7.25 28.49
CA ASP A 307 -0.80 7.63 29.47
C ASP A 307 -1.87 8.56 28.87
N HIS A 308 -2.23 8.30 27.61
CA HIS A 308 -3.24 9.06 26.86
C HIS A 308 -4.65 8.88 27.46
N HIS A 309 -4.95 7.70 27.98
CA HIS A 309 -6.25 7.35 28.53
C HIS A 309 -6.10 6.33 29.66
N GLU A 310 -7.17 6.12 30.43
CA GLU A 310 -7.17 5.15 31.52
C GLU A 310 -6.88 3.74 30.99
N ALA A 311 -5.90 3.08 31.60
CA ALA A 311 -5.45 1.76 31.17
C ALA A 311 -6.35 0.65 31.73
N ILE A 312 -6.68 -0.34 30.90
CA ILE A 312 -7.40 -1.56 31.34
C ILE A 312 -6.45 -2.51 32.08
N VAL A 313 -5.21 -2.62 31.60
CA VAL A 313 -4.15 -3.42 32.21
C VAL A 313 -2.94 -2.54 32.52
N SER A 314 -2.22 -2.84 33.59
CA SER A 314 -1.01 -2.09 33.90
C SER A 314 0.06 -2.27 32.81
N ARG A 315 0.93 -1.27 32.68
CA ARG A 315 2.03 -1.31 31.72
C ARG A 315 2.94 -2.52 31.92
N ASP A 316 3.13 -2.96 33.15
CA ASP A 316 3.93 -4.16 33.46
C ASP A 316 3.26 -5.45 32.99
N VAL A 317 1.93 -5.57 33.15
CA VAL A 317 1.15 -6.70 32.62
C VAL A 317 1.25 -6.74 31.09
N PHE A 318 1.13 -5.60 30.43
CA PHE A 318 1.27 -5.50 28.97
C PHE A 318 2.67 -5.87 28.48
N ARG A 319 3.71 -5.41 29.16
CA ARG A 319 5.11 -5.78 28.87
C ARG A 319 5.36 -7.26 29.08
N ALA A 320 4.86 -7.83 30.17
CA ALA A 320 4.99 -9.26 30.45
C ALA A 320 4.33 -10.10 29.35
N ALA A 321 3.14 -9.71 28.90
CA ALA A 321 2.45 -10.40 27.79
C ALA A 321 3.23 -10.26 26.47
N SER A 322 3.72 -9.07 26.15
CA SER A 322 4.54 -8.83 24.95
C SER A 322 5.82 -9.68 24.95
N ARG A 323 6.50 -9.77 26.10
CA ARG A 323 7.71 -10.59 26.27
C ARG A 323 7.41 -12.08 26.16
N LEU A 324 6.30 -12.55 26.74
CA LEU A 324 5.85 -13.93 26.60
C LEU A 324 5.52 -14.28 25.14
N GLN A 325 4.97 -13.32 24.39
CA GLN A 325 4.71 -13.50 22.97
C GLN A 325 6.00 -13.62 22.15
N ALA A 326 6.98 -12.75 22.41
CA ALA A 326 8.31 -12.84 21.80
C ALA A 326 9.00 -14.17 22.13
N PHE A 327 8.90 -14.62 23.38
CA PHE A 327 9.40 -15.93 23.84
C PHE A 327 8.81 -17.09 23.03
N ARG A 328 7.49 -17.17 22.92
CA ARG A 328 6.83 -18.27 22.20
C ARG A 328 7.22 -18.32 20.72
N TRP A 329 7.34 -17.15 20.08
CA TRP A 329 7.79 -17.08 18.69
C TRP A 329 9.25 -17.54 18.54
N TYR A 330 10.11 -17.17 19.49
CA TYR A 330 11.53 -17.52 19.47
C TYR A 330 11.75 -19.03 19.73
N CYS A 331 11.08 -19.61 20.72
CA CYS A 331 11.19 -21.04 21.02
C CYS A 331 10.56 -21.94 19.96
N ALA A 332 9.57 -21.46 19.20
CA ALA A 332 9.04 -22.18 18.04
C ALA A 332 10.13 -22.48 16.98
N LYS A 333 11.27 -21.78 17.01
CA LYS A 333 12.44 -22.04 16.14
C LYS A 333 13.46 -23.00 16.77
N ASN A 334 13.10 -23.73 17.83
CA ASN A 334 13.94 -24.66 18.57
C ASN A 334 15.23 -24.03 19.14
N ARG A 335 15.16 -22.74 19.52
CA ARG A 335 16.28 -22.00 20.09
C ARG A 335 16.15 -21.89 21.62
N PRO A 336 17.25 -22.04 22.38
CA PRO A 336 17.24 -21.86 23.82
C PRO A 336 17.02 -20.40 24.19
N LEU A 337 16.24 -20.15 25.23
CA LEU A 337 15.94 -18.82 25.75
C LEU A 337 17.22 -18.00 25.99
N PRO A 338 17.32 -16.78 25.42
CA PRO A 338 18.43 -15.89 25.73
C PRO A 338 18.31 -15.44 27.19
N VAL A 339 19.36 -15.70 27.98
CA VAL A 339 19.49 -15.18 29.34
C VAL A 339 20.33 -13.93 29.27
N LEU A 340 19.82 -12.83 29.84
CA LEU A 340 20.59 -11.61 30.03
C LEU A 340 21.72 -11.94 31.02
N SER A 341 22.92 -12.18 30.50
CA SER A 341 24.10 -12.56 31.25
C SER A 341 25.21 -11.56 31.00
N VAL A 342 26.01 -11.25 32.01
CA VAL A 342 27.08 -10.25 31.90
C VAL A 342 28.38 -10.97 32.15
N VAL A 343 29.40 -10.68 31.35
CA VAL A 343 30.76 -11.14 31.65
C VAL A 343 31.25 -10.37 32.87
N ASP A 344 31.45 -11.06 33.99
CA ASP A 344 31.70 -10.48 35.30
C ASP A 344 33.19 -10.28 35.61
N ASP A 345 34.08 -10.92 34.84
CA ASP A 345 35.53 -10.89 35.05
C ASP A 345 36.34 -10.86 33.73
N GLY A 346 37.61 -10.48 33.82
CA GLY A 346 38.58 -10.47 32.72
C GLY A 346 38.49 -9.23 31.80
N ILE A 347 39.13 -9.33 30.62
CA ILE A 347 39.26 -8.22 29.66
C ILE A 347 37.90 -7.81 29.07
N LEU A 348 36.94 -8.74 29.05
CA LEU A 348 35.58 -8.53 28.54
C LEU A 348 34.59 -8.22 29.66
N LYS A 349 35.05 -7.84 30.85
CA LYS A 349 34.16 -7.48 31.95
C LYS A 349 33.20 -6.37 31.53
N GLY A 350 31.91 -6.56 31.78
CA GLY A 350 30.82 -5.67 31.39
C GLY A 350 30.18 -5.99 30.03
N TYR A 351 30.75 -6.87 29.21
CA TYR A 351 30.12 -7.25 27.93
C TYR A 351 28.88 -8.13 28.16
N VAL A 352 27.84 -7.90 27.35
CA VAL A 352 26.57 -8.65 27.38
C VAL A 352 26.37 -9.35 26.02
N PRO A 353 26.18 -10.68 25.97
CA PRO A 353 25.93 -11.40 24.73
C PRO A 353 24.51 -11.08 24.23
N ILE A 354 24.40 -10.80 22.93
CA ILE A 354 23.14 -10.43 22.27
C ILE A 354 22.82 -11.45 21.19
N ASP A 355 21.59 -11.98 21.19
CA ASP A 355 21.05 -12.71 20.04
C ASP A 355 20.32 -11.74 19.10
N LYS A 356 20.82 -11.61 17.87
CA LYS A 356 20.28 -10.69 16.85
C LYS A 356 18.83 -10.98 16.44
N ASP A 357 18.35 -12.19 16.67
CA ASP A 357 17.01 -12.64 16.32
C ASP A 357 16.07 -12.61 17.54
N TRP A 358 16.57 -12.24 18.73
CA TRP A 358 15.79 -12.01 19.94
C TRP A 358 15.44 -10.53 20.09
N THR A 359 14.18 -10.23 20.36
CA THR A 359 13.68 -8.87 20.56
C THR A 359 13.11 -8.65 21.95
N GLY A 360 13.24 -9.59 22.89
CA GLY A 360 12.57 -9.52 24.19
C GLY A 360 13.30 -8.74 25.28
N PHE A 361 14.46 -8.16 24.97
CA PHE A 361 15.20 -7.23 25.84
C PHE A 361 15.34 -5.88 25.15
N SER A 362 15.12 -4.81 25.90
CA SER A 362 15.31 -3.43 25.48
C SER A 362 16.79 -3.01 25.54
N PRO A 363 17.22 -2.00 24.77
CA PRO A 363 18.58 -1.46 24.85
C PRO A 363 18.99 -1.04 26.27
N GLU A 364 18.06 -0.46 27.05
CA GLU A 364 18.34 -0.05 28.42
C GLU A 364 18.50 -1.24 29.38
N GLU A 365 17.78 -2.36 29.16
CA GLU A 365 18.01 -3.60 29.92
C GLU A 365 19.42 -4.15 29.65
N TYR A 366 19.91 -4.11 28.41
CA TYR A 366 21.29 -4.50 28.09
C TYR A 366 22.32 -3.57 28.73
N ARG A 367 22.09 -2.25 28.71
CA ARG A 367 22.96 -1.27 29.39
C ARG A 367 22.99 -1.51 30.90
N THR A 368 21.83 -1.64 31.53
CA THR A 368 21.71 -1.90 32.98
C THR A 368 22.45 -3.17 33.37
N ALA A 369 22.34 -4.24 32.56
CA ALA A 369 23.09 -5.47 32.79
C ALA A 369 24.61 -5.23 32.72
N SER A 370 25.10 -4.59 31.66
CA SER A 370 26.52 -4.23 31.52
C SER A 370 27.05 -3.43 32.72
N GLU A 371 26.29 -2.43 33.18
CA GLU A 371 26.67 -1.55 34.28
C GLU A 371 26.70 -2.26 35.64
N SER A 372 25.88 -3.31 35.82
CA SER A 372 25.80 -4.06 37.09
C SER A 372 27.14 -4.66 37.55
N CYS A 373 28.03 -5.01 36.61
CA CYS A 373 29.37 -5.56 36.92
C CYS A 373 30.46 -4.50 37.04
N MET A 374 30.17 -3.25 36.66
CA MET A 374 31.14 -2.13 36.60
C MET A 374 31.19 -1.30 37.88
N GLY A 375 30.43 -1.65 38.92
CA GLY A 375 30.50 -1.03 40.25
C GLY A 375 29.98 0.40 40.35
N THR A 376 29.49 0.97 39.24
CA THR A 376 28.91 2.31 39.22
C THR A 376 27.40 2.15 39.42
N LYS A 377 26.90 2.41 40.64
CA LYS A 377 25.45 2.55 40.85
C LYS A 377 25.01 3.83 40.16
N ALA A 378 24.57 3.72 38.92
CA ALA A 378 23.82 4.77 38.26
C ALA A 378 22.43 4.82 38.91
N GLU A 379 22.14 5.88 39.66
CA GLU A 379 20.75 6.29 39.90
C GLU A 379 20.19 6.76 38.55
N ILE A 380 19.28 5.99 37.94
CA ILE A 380 18.56 6.47 36.75
C ILE A 380 17.07 6.11 36.82
N ALA A 381 16.28 7.12 36.52
CA ALA A 381 14.85 7.12 36.35
C ALA A 381 14.35 6.05 35.36
N GLN A 382 13.19 5.47 35.66
CA GLN A 382 12.46 4.56 34.78
C GLN A 382 11.98 5.32 33.53
N GLU A 383 12.82 5.44 32.50
CA GLU A 383 12.33 5.66 31.15
C GLU A 383 12.26 4.33 30.39
N ALA A 384 11.03 3.98 30.03
CA ALA A 384 10.72 2.74 29.36
C ALA A 384 11.26 2.73 27.93
N ALA A 385 12.27 1.91 27.63
CA ALA A 385 12.57 1.55 26.26
C ALA A 385 11.75 0.31 25.88
N ASP A 386 11.01 0.42 24.77
CA ASP A 386 10.35 -0.75 24.20
C ASP A 386 11.36 -1.69 23.55
N ALA A 387 10.99 -2.96 23.50
CA ALA A 387 11.66 -4.04 22.79
C ALA A 387 11.72 -3.79 21.27
N VAL A 388 12.59 -2.86 20.85
CA VAL A 388 12.95 -2.61 19.45
C VAL A 388 14.11 -3.53 19.10
N ARG A 389 14.14 -4.01 17.85
CA ARG A 389 15.31 -4.72 17.32
C ARG A 389 16.53 -3.82 17.51
N LEU A 390 17.54 -4.29 18.24
CA LEU A 390 18.73 -3.48 18.51
C LEU A 390 19.34 -2.99 17.20
N ASP A 391 19.46 -1.67 17.07
CA ASP A 391 20.23 -1.07 15.99
C ASP A 391 21.72 -1.15 16.36
N LEU A 392 22.44 -2.01 15.64
CA LEU A 392 23.86 -2.28 15.86
C LEU A 392 24.75 -1.47 14.91
N SER A 393 24.20 -0.53 14.13
CA SER A 393 24.94 0.23 13.12
C SER A 393 26.09 1.08 13.68
N GLY A 394 26.03 1.47 14.97
CA GLY A 394 27.06 2.22 15.68
C GLY A 394 27.95 1.42 16.62
N TYR A 395 27.82 0.08 16.68
CA TYR A 395 28.54 -0.76 17.63
C TYR A 395 29.64 -1.60 16.94
N GLU A 396 30.79 -1.77 17.60
CA GLU A 396 31.83 -2.70 17.14
C GLU A 396 31.40 -4.15 17.39
N ILE A 397 31.02 -4.86 16.33
CA ILE A 397 30.58 -6.25 16.39
C ILE A 397 31.81 -7.17 16.39
N VAL A 398 32.16 -7.71 17.55
CA VAL A 398 33.20 -8.74 17.64
C VAL A 398 32.60 -10.10 17.27
N ARG A 399 33.11 -10.75 16.23
CA ARG A 399 32.59 -12.05 15.80
C ARG A 399 32.94 -13.14 16.80
N ALA A 400 31.94 -13.90 17.22
CA ALA A 400 32.07 -15.03 18.15
C ALA A 400 33.18 -16.03 17.75
N GLN A 401 33.46 -16.19 16.46
CA GLN A 401 34.51 -17.06 15.91
C GLN A 401 35.94 -16.71 16.36
N PHE A 402 36.17 -15.49 16.86
CA PHE A 402 37.48 -15.06 17.37
C PHE A 402 37.66 -15.30 18.87
N PHE A 403 36.61 -15.78 19.56
CA PHE A 403 36.69 -16.18 20.95
C PHE A 403 36.84 -17.70 21.05
N SER A 404 37.78 -18.16 21.89
CA SER A 404 37.99 -19.58 22.12
C SER A 404 36.78 -20.21 22.81
N THR A 405 36.09 -21.13 22.13
CA THR A 405 35.06 -21.98 22.75
C THR A 405 35.71 -23.20 23.42
N ILE A 406 35.01 -23.82 24.38
CA ILE A 406 35.45 -25.06 25.05
C ILE A 406 35.65 -26.23 24.05
N GLN A 407 35.05 -26.14 22.86
CA GLN A 407 35.08 -27.20 21.84
C GLN A 407 36.18 -27.06 20.78
N ASN A 408 36.88 -25.91 20.72
CA ASN A 408 37.92 -25.69 19.72
C ASN A 408 39.29 -25.61 20.41
N PRO A 409 40.32 -26.35 19.95
CA PRO A 409 41.67 -26.25 20.50
C PRO A 409 42.15 -24.80 20.45
N ALA A 410 42.46 -24.23 21.61
CA ALA A 410 42.87 -22.84 21.74
C ALA A 410 44.08 -22.70 22.67
N LEU A 411 44.97 -21.77 22.31
CA LEU A 411 46.14 -21.38 23.09
C LEU A 411 45.97 -19.95 23.59
N THR A 412 45.93 -19.78 24.91
CA THR A 412 45.91 -18.47 25.56
C THR A 412 47.32 -18.14 26.07
N ILE A 413 47.84 -16.99 25.66
CA ILE A 413 49.11 -16.45 26.17
C ILE A 413 48.78 -15.27 27.08
N SER A 414 49.02 -15.42 28.38
CA SER A 414 48.89 -14.33 29.35
C SER A 414 50.02 -14.39 30.37
N ASN A 415 50.53 -13.21 30.79
CA ASN A 415 51.63 -13.08 31.75
C ASN A 415 52.86 -13.95 31.41
N GLY A 416 53.23 -14.03 30.13
CA GLY A 416 54.37 -14.84 29.67
C GLY A 416 54.18 -16.35 29.79
N LYS A 417 52.96 -16.83 30.10
CA LYS A 417 52.62 -18.25 30.20
C LYS A 417 51.62 -18.64 29.12
N MET A 418 51.86 -19.81 28.54
CA MET A 418 50.99 -20.42 27.54
C MET A 418 50.08 -21.45 28.21
N ARG A 419 48.77 -21.38 27.96
CA ARG A 419 47.78 -22.36 28.43
C ARG A 419 46.91 -22.82 27.27
N PHE A 420 46.76 -24.12 27.14
CA PHE A 420 45.83 -24.73 26.18
C PHE A 420 44.52 -25.07 26.89
N ASN A 421 43.39 -24.93 26.21
CA ASN A 421 42.12 -25.45 26.73
C ASN A 421 42.06 -26.99 26.57
N THR A 422 41.07 -27.61 27.21
CA THR A 422 40.88 -29.08 27.25
C THR A 422 40.10 -29.66 26.05
N ALA A 423 39.99 -28.90 24.95
CA ALA A 423 39.23 -29.28 23.76
C ALA A 423 39.88 -30.43 22.98
#